data_AF-A0A2E9E0L1-F1
#
_entry.id   AF-A0A2E9E0L1-F1
#
_cell.length_a   1.000
_cell.length_b   1.000
_cell.length_c   1.000
_cell.angle_alpha   90.00
_cell.angle_beta   90.00
_cell.angle_gamma   90.00
#
_symmetry.space_group_name_H-M   'P 1'
#
loop_
_entity.id
_entity.type
_entity.pdbx_description
1 polymer ?
#
loop_
_entity_poly.entity_id
_entity_poly.type
_entity_poly.pdbx_seq_one_letter_code
_entity_poly.pdbx_strand_id
1 'polypeptide(L)'
;MPTISVEQNLLKKIMEKHGFVHDIEILSDQLPLLGTDIDSCTEKILDIEIFPNRPDLLSGETLARAIRNFIHHEDAKPSMEVVKGDISLTVSPELRDIRPIILGAVVKGVELGDDEEIDSFIKSLMDHQEKLHFALGRGRKRASIGVHDLSNLQPPFHVKAVSGDTKFTPLAMEEPMSIHQILESHPKGIDYAHLLEGFDLFPVIMDSNNSILSFPPIINGNHTTVGKETRDFFIDVTGWDLRSCESSLMLIASQLSERGGTIESVEVTDHSGKISNYPNGNAVLHKLPSDLLDGLLGRVLTDDEISLAVNRMGGRFISRSGNEISIEMPRWRFDILHPIDLVEEIAIGHGYEDLGTDVPKAPMTAIARSDVNLRRRIRDSMQGLGLMQIQSLTLSNDDDQFNFVRFKPVGEVTRITNPITIDHTLLRQYLTPGLLRLLSSNQHHNLPQSVYELGTVVRDHKNSDRVAFLVAERSGGFAAVRGRVQAFMRDLGSKDYVIEKLPDGDGPWLAGRSAKVIVSGIHVGCFGEIDPFVAEYFDLKVPISGAEFSLRNLENAISDPV
;
A
#
# COMPACT_ATOMS: atom_id res chain seq x y z
N MET A 1 3.90 5.70 -2.98
CA MET A 1 2.43 5.88 -3.23
C MET A 1 2.27 6.16 -4.73
N PRO A 2 1.07 6.36 -5.33
CA PRO A 2 1.05 6.82 -6.73
C PRO A 2 1.70 8.21 -6.82
N THR A 3 2.75 8.32 -7.62
CA THR A 3 3.46 9.58 -7.87
C THR A 3 3.04 10.14 -9.23
N ILE A 4 2.91 11.46 -9.32
CA ILE A 4 2.72 12.15 -10.58
C ILE A 4 3.79 13.22 -10.78
N SER A 5 4.23 13.37 -12.03
CA SER A 5 5.14 14.43 -12.45
C SER A 5 4.36 15.39 -13.35
N VAL A 6 4.19 16.63 -12.90
CA VAL A 6 3.40 17.64 -13.59
C VAL A 6 4.30 18.78 -14.05
N GLU A 7 4.18 19.16 -15.32
CA GLU A 7 4.88 20.32 -15.84
C GLU A 7 4.33 21.61 -15.23
N GLN A 8 5.20 22.47 -14.70
CA GLN A 8 4.79 23.74 -14.09
C GLN A 8 4.13 24.68 -15.11
N ASN A 9 4.53 24.60 -16.38
CA ASN A 9 3.92 25.37 -17.46
C ASN A 9 2.43 25.02 -17.65
N LEU A 10 2.06 23.74 -17.49
CA LEU A 10 0.67 23.30 -17.52
C LEU A 10 -0.14 23.93 -16.38
N LEU A 11 0.35 23.81 -15.15
CA LEU A 11 -0.31 24.41 -13.98
C LEU A 11 -0.46 25.92 -14.15
N LYS A 12 0.61 26.60 -14.59
CA LYS A 12 0.62 28.04 -14.86
C LYS A 12 -0.47 28.44 -15.86
N LYS A 13 -0.55 27.78 -17.02
CA LYS A 13 -1.56 28.09 -18.05
C LYS A 13 -2.99 27.92 -17.51
N ILE A 14 -3.24 26.84 -16.76
CA ILE A 14 -4.57 26.59 -16.17
C ILE A 14 -4.88 27.63 -15.07
N MET A 15 -3.92 27.98 -14.23
CA MET A 15 -4.12 29.02 -13.19
C MET A 15 -4.41 30.38 -13.83
N GLU A 16 -3.63 30.79 -14.83
CA GLU A 16 -3.81 32.07 -15.54
C GLU A 16 -5.17 32.15 -16.24
N LYS A 17 -5.63 31.05 -16.87
CA LYS A 17 -6.98 30.96 -17.48
C LYS A 17 -8.09 31.22 -16.46
N HIS A 18 -7.86 30.89 -15.19
CA HIS A 18 -8.79 31.11 -14.09
C HIS A 18 -8.50 32.39 -13.27
N GLY A 19 -7.54 33.21 -13.70
CA GLY A 19 -7.22 34.49 -13.04
C GLY A 19 -6.36 34.38 -11.79
N PHE A 20 -5.67 33.25 -11.59
CA PHE A 20 -4.78 33.01 -10.45
C PHE A 20 -3.31 33.08 -10.87
N VAL A 21 -2.45 33.49 -9.93
CA VAL A 21 -0.99 33.52 -10.10
C VAL A 21 -0.41 32.19 -9.65
N HIS A 22 0.33 31.52 -10.55
CA HIS A 22 1.06 30.30 -10.23
C HIS A 22 2.40 30.64 -9.57
N ASP A 23 2.42 30.65 -8.24
CA ASP A 23 3.60 30.88 -7.42
C ASP A 23 4.15 29.55 -6.89
N ILE A 24 5.35 29.20 -7.32
CA ILE A 24 6.00 27.92 -7.00
C ILE A 24 6.38 27.84 -5.52
N GLU A 25 6.76 28.95 -4.89
CA GLU A 25 7.13 28.96 -3.47
C GLU A 25 5.88 28.73 -2.61
N ILE A 26 4.78 29.42 -2.93
CA ILE A 26 3.49 29.22 -2.24
C ILE A 26 2.98 27.79 -2.45
N LEU A 27 3.07 27.28 -3.69
CA LEU A 27 2.66 25.92 -4.01
C LEU A 27 3.47 24.90 -3.21
N SER A 28 4.79 25.07 -3.13
CA SER A 28 5.69 24.16 -2.41
C SER A 28 5.42 24.15 -0.89
N ASP A 29 5.00 25.27 -0.32
CA ASP A 29 4.72 25.41 1.12
C ASP A 29 3.32 24.90 1.48
N GLN A 30 2.30 25.24 0.68
CA GLN A 30 0.91 25.02 1.05
C GLN A 30 0.29 23.74 0.50
N LEU A 31 0.70 23.26 -0.68
CA LEU A 31 0.10 22.06 -1.27
C LEU A 31 0.25 20.82 -0.36
N PRO A 32 1.36 20.60 0.37
CA PRO A 32 1.45 19.47 1.30
C PRO A 32 0.35 19.43 2.36
N LEU A 33 -0.21 20.60 2.74
CA LEU A 33 -1.29 20.71 3.70
C LEU A 33 -2.61 20.12 3.20
N LEU A 34 -2.75 19.84 1.89
CA LEU A 34 -3.88 19.11 1.31
C LEU A 34 -3.82 17.60 1.63
N GLY A 35 -2.76 17.14 2.30
CA GLY A 35 -2.49 15.72 2.47
C GLY A 35 -1.84 15.13 1.23
N THR A 36 -0.74 15.74 0.78
CA THR A 36 0.12 15.25 -0.31
C THR A 36 1.58 15.45 0.10
N ASP A 37 2.51 14.66 -0.44
CA ASP A 37 3.94 14.87 -0.18
C ASP A 37 4.66 15.29 -1.46
N ILE A 38 5.47 16.33 -1.38
CA ILE A 38 6.20 16.86 -2.54
C ILE A 38 7.61 16.29 -2.53
N ASP A 39 7.93 15.46 -3.52
CA ASP A 39 9.27 14.94 -3.72
C ASP A 39 10.22 16.02 -4.28
N SER A 40 9.72 16.82 -5.22
CA SER A 40 10.50 17.85 -5.90
C SER A 40 9.58 18.94 -6.49
N CYS A 41 9.82 20.20 -6.15
CA CYS A 41 9.12 21.34 -6.74
C CYS A 41 10.14 22.31 -7.36
N THR A 42 10.33 22.21 -8.67
CA THR A 42 11.27 23.06 -9.42
C THR A 42 10.52 24.04 -10.31
N GLU A 43 11.23 24.93 -11.01
CA GLU A 43 10.64 25.82 -12.02
C GLU A 43 10.02 25.09 -13.22
N LYS A 44 10.36 23.81 -13.42
CA LYS A 44 9.90 23.04 -14.60
C LYS A 44 8.90 21.96 -14.25
N ILE A 45 9.12 21.25 -13.15
CA ILE A 45 8.36 20.06 -12.79
C ILE A 45 8.00 20.10 -11.31
N LEU A 46 6.76 19.70 -11.02
CA LEU A 46 6.27 19.29 -9.71
C LEU A 46 6.15 17.77 -9.67
N ASP A 47 6.97 17.12 -8.85
CA ASP A 47 6.86 15.70 -8.51
C ASP A 47 6.18 15.58 -7.15
N ILE A 48 5.07 14.86 -7.10
CA ILE A 48 4.20 14.79 -5.93
C ILE A 48 3.65 13.38 -5.73
N GLU A 49 3.71 12.90 -4.49
CA GLU A 49 3.06 11.68 -4.04
C GLU A 49 1.62 11.98 -3.61
N ILE A 50 0.68 11.25 -4.22
CA ILE A 50 -0.75 11.36 -3.95
C ILE A 50 -1.19 10.19 -3.09
N PHE A 51 -1.97 10.46 -2.03
CA PHE A 51 -2.53 9.38 -1.24
C PHE A 51 -3.56 8.58 -2.06
N PRO A 52 -3.59 7.23 -1.95
CA PRO A 52 -4.45 6.39 -2.79
C PRO A 52 -5.96 6.67 -2.72
N ASN A 53 -6.44 7.34 -1.68
CA ASN A 53 -7.84 7.74 -1.52
C ASN A 53 -8.23 8.97 -2.36
N ARG A 54 -7.27 9.75 -2.88
CA ARG A 54 -7.53 10.97 -3.67
C ARG A 54 -7.16 10.79 -5.15
N PRO A 55 -7.83 9.87 -5.88
CA PRO A 55 -7.54 9.65 -7.30
C PRO A 55 -7.87 10.88 -8.16
N ASP A 56 -8.64 11.84 -7.63
CA ASP A 56 -8.91 13.12 -8.24
C ASP A 56 -7.68 14.03 -8.36
N LEU A 57 -6.56 13.68 -7.72
CA LEU A 57 -5.31 14.43 -7.81
C LEU A 57 -4.28 13.78 -8.76
N LEU A 58 -4.67 12.75 -9.53
CA LEU A 58 -3.73 11.94 -10.33
C LEU A 58 -3.40 12.49 -11.74
N SER A 59 -3.89 13.68 -12.09
CA SER A 59 -3.48 14.42 -13.29
C SER A 59 -3.19 15.88 -12.97
N GLY A 60 -2.36 16.53 -13.80
CA GLY A 60 -2.06 17.96 -13.64
C GLY A 60 -3.30 18.84 -13.72
N GLU A 61 -4.23 18.52 -14.63
CA GLU A 61 -5.49 19.24 -14.80
C GLU A 61 -6.42 19.12 -13.59
N THR A 62 -6.61 17.91 -13.05
CA THR A 62 -7.50 17.72 -11.89
C THR A 62 -6.85 18.21 -10.59
N LEU A 63 -5.52 18.10 -10.47
CA LEU A 63 -4.73 18.72 -9.40
C LEU A 63 -4.83 20.25 -9.45
N ALA A 64 -4.74 20.86 -10.64
CA ALA A 64 -4.89 22.30 -10.81
C ALA A 64 -6.22 22.80 -10.24
N ARG A 65 -7.31 22.07 -10.47
CA ARG A 65 -8.62 22.38 -9.89
C ARG A 65 -8.58 22.34 -8.35
N ALA A 66 -7.96 21.33 -7.75
CA ALA A 66 -7.81 21.25 -6.30
C ALA A 66 -6.95 22.39 -5.73
N ILE A 67 -5.87 22.78 -6.43
CA ILE A 67 -5.01 23.92 -6.07
C ILE A 67 -5.83 25.21 -6.01
N ARG A 68 -6.70 25.48 -6.99
CA ARG A 68 -7.55 26.69 -7.00
C ARG A 68 -8.44 26.76 -5.76
N ASN A 69 -9.06 25.66 -5.36
CA ASN A 69 -9.89 25.65 -4.16
C ASN A 69 -9.05 25.76 -2.88
N PHE A 70 -7.97 24.99 -2.79
CA PHE A 70 -7.25 24.82 -1.52
C PHE A 70 -6.32 25.98 -1.18
N ILE A 71 -5.57 26.49 -2.17
CA ILE A 71 -4.55 27.55 -2.02
C ILE A 71 -5.15 28.92 -2.34
N HIS A 72 -5.94 29.02 -3.42
CA HIS A 72 -6.47 30.30 -3.89
C HIS A 72 -7.88 30.61 -3.39
N HIS A 73 -8.50 29.70 -2.63
CA HIS A 73 -9.85 29.85 -2.10
C HIS A 73 -10.91 30.16 -3.17
N GLU A 74 -10.73 29.63 -4.39
CA GLU A 74 -11.78 29.68 -5.42
C GLU A 74 -13.06 29.04 -4.88
N ASP A 75 -14.21 29.66 -5.13
CA ASP A 75 -15.51 29.08 -4.80
C ASP A 75 -15.65 27.71 -5.48
N ALA A 76 -15.79 26.68 -4.66
CA ALA A 76 -15.92 25.32 -5.11
C ALA A 76 -17.19 25.13 -5.94
N LYS A 77 -17.04 24.38 -7.04
CA LYS A 77 -18.13 23.94 -7.91
C LYS A 77 -18.18 22.40 -7.85
N PRO A 78 -18.90 21.80 -6.87
CA PRO A 78 -18.94 20.34 -6.72
C PRO A 78 -19.64 19.65 -7.89
N SER A 79 -20.59 20.33 -8.53
CA SER A 79 -21.21 19.88 -9.77
C SER A 79 -20.33 20.22 -10.98
N MET A 80 -20.42 19.38 -12.00
CA MET A 80 -19.79 19.56 -13.30
C MET A 80 -20.86 19.88 -14.34
N GLU A 81 -20.59 20.86 -15.21
CA GLU A 81 -21.50 21.20 -16.29
C GLU A 81 -21.50 20.08 -17.33
N VAL A 82 -22.67 19.48 -17.55
CA VAL A 82 -22.87 18.42 -18.54
C VAL A 82 -24.07 18.80 -19.40
N VAL A 83 -23.81 18.97 -20.70
CA VAL A 83 -24.84 19.25 -21.70
C VAL A 83 -25.45 17.92 -22.15
N LYS A 84 -26.74 17.91 -22.50
CA LYS A 84 -27.36 16.71 -23.05
C LYS A 84 -26.81 16.46 -24.47
N GLY A 85 -26.17 15.32 -24.69
CA GLY A 85 -25.73 14.87 -26.01
C GLY A 85 -26.79 14.07 -26.77
N ASP A 86 -26.52 13.81 -28.05
CA ASP A 86 -27.39 13.05 -28.96
C ASP A 86 -26.93 11.60 -29.18
N ILE A 87 -25.80 11.21 -28.59
CA ILE A 87 -25.20 9.88 -28.74
C ILE A 87 -25.84 8.91 -27.75
N SER A 88 -26.14 7.70 -28.22
CA SER A 88 -26.64 6.60 -27.40
C SER A 88 -25.74 5.38 -27.44
N LEU A 89 -25.76 4.61 -26.35
CA LEU A 89 -25.03 3.36 -26.16
C LEU A 89 -25.99 2.29 -25.61
N THR A 90 -26.09 1.15 -26.26
CA THR A 90 -26.98 0.04 -25.85
C THR A 90 -26.19 -1.19 -25.44
N VAL A 91 -26.45 -1.70 -24.23
CA VAL A 91 -25.75 -2.86 -23.65
C VAL A 91 -26.61 -4.13 -23.80
N SER A 92 -26.01 -5.18 -24.35
CA SER A 92 -26.66 -6.49 -24.51
C SER A 92 -26.92 -7.19 -23.15
N PRO A 93 -28.06 -7.90 -22.97
CA PRO A 93 -28.38 -8.61 -21.72
C PRO A 93 -27.35 -9.65 -21.27
N GLU A 94 -26.65 -10.27 -22.23
CA GLU A 94 -25.63 -11.30 -22.01
C GLU A 94 -24.45 -10.77 -21.17
N LEU A 95 -24.21 -9.46 -21.18
CA LEU A 95 -23.11 -8.84 -20.44
C LEU A 95 -23.35 -8.76 -18.94
N ARG A 96 -24.57 -9.07 -18.47
CA ARG A 96 -24.91 -9.08 -17.03
C ARG A 96 -23.92 -9.91 -16.21
N ASP A 97 -23.53 -11.06 -16.73
CA ASP A 97 -22.70 -12.03 -16.02
C ASP A 97 -21.22 -11.97 -16.45
N ILE A 98 -20.86 -11.10 -17.40
CA ILE A 98 -19.49 -10.96 -17.95
C ILE A 98 -18.87 -9.62 -17.52
N ARG A 99 -19.57 -8.52 -17.80
CA ARG A 99 -19.13 -7.15 -17.51
C ARG A 99 -20.33 -6.20 -17.54
N PRO A 100 -21.12 -6.13 -16.45
CA PRO A 100 -22.47 -5.56 -16.48
C PRO A 100 -22.53 -4.04 -16.60
N ILE A 101 -21.50 -3.32 -16.14
CA ILE A 101 -21.54 -1.86 -16.06
C ILE A 101 -20.75 -1.30 -17.23
N ILE A 102 -21.44 -0.52 -18.08
CA ILE A 102 -20.82 0.23 -19.18
C ILE A 102 -21.38 1.64 -19.17
N LEU A 103 -20.50 2.62 -19.04
CA LEU A 103 -20.82 4.05 -19.06
C LEU A 103 -20.11 4.70 -20.25
N GLY A 104 -20.65 5.83 -20.71
CA GLY A 104 -20.06 6.62 -21.79
C GLY A 104 -20.12 8.11 -21.49
N ALA A 105 -19.16 8.87 -22.02
CA ALA A 105 -19.16 10.33 -22.04
C ALA A 105 -18.57 10.82 -23.36
N VAL A 106 -18.98 12.01 -23.77
CA VAL A 106 -18.36 12.70 -24.91
C VAL A 106 -17.81 14.03 -24.42
N VAL A 107 -16.60 14.40 -24.85
CA VAL A 107 -16.03 15.71 -24.58
C VAL A 107 -15.56 16.32 -25.89
N LYS A 108 -16.17 17.45 -26.28
CA LYS A 108 -15.89 18.12 -27.57
C LYS A 108 -15.10 19.40 -27.41
N GLY A 109 -14.31 19.73 -28.43
CA GLY A 109 -13.58 20.99 -28.52
C GLY A 109 -12.43 21.12 -27.51
N VAL A 110 -11.74 20.03 -27.22
CA VAL A 110 -10.58 20.02 -26.31
C VAL A 110 -9.39 20.74 -26.96
N GLU A 111 -8.80 21.69 -26.25
CA GLU A 111 -7.61 22.43 -26.66
C GLU A 111 -6.33 21.65 -26.30
N LEU A 112 -5.62 21.14 -27.30
CA LEU A 112 -4.41 20.34 -27.06
C LEU A 112 -3.13 21.18 -26.84
N GLY A 113 -3.14 22.45 -27.26
CA GLY A 113 -1.96 23.32 -27.24
C GLY A 113 -1.19 23.32 -28.57
N ASP A 114 0.07 23.74 -28.51
CA ASP A 114 1.01 23.71 -29.64
C ASP A 114 1.65 22.30 -29.85
N ASP A 115 2.52 22.15 -30.85
CA ASP A 115 3.07 20.85 -31.27
C ASP A 115 3.82 20.11 -30.14
N GLU A 116 4.51 20.82 -29.24
CA GLU A 116 5.19 20.22 -28.09
C GLU A 116 4.18 19.81 -26.99
N GLU A 117 3.15 20.63 -26.78
CA GLU A 117 2.10 20.38 -25.78
C GLU A 117 1.17 19.23 -26.13
N ILE A 118 0.92 18.99 -27.42
CA ILE A 118 0.08 17.88 -27.88
C ILE A 118 0.63 16.53 -27.38
N ASP A 119 1.93 16.30 -27.56
CA ASP A 119 2.55 15.02 -27.18
C ASP A 119 2.57 14.88 -25.64
N SER A 120 2.81 15.96 -24.91
CA SER A 120 2.76 15.98 -23.43
C SER A 120 1.32 15.74 -22.91
N PHE A 121 0.31 16.34 -23.54
CA PHE A 121 -1.09 16.12 -23.21
C PHE A 121 -1.51 14.67 -23.43
N ILE A 122 -1.22 14.08 -24.60
CA ILE A 122 -1.57 12.68 -24.89
C ILE A 122 -0.91 11.76 -23.87
N LYS A 123 0.37 11.99 -23.56
CA LYS A 123 1.08 11.23 -22.53
C LYS A 123 0.41 11.36 -21.15
N SER A 124 0.11 12.59 -20.72
CA SER A 124 -0.56 12.87 -19.44
C SER A 124 -1.94 12.18 -19.35
N LEU A 125 -2.72 12.19 -20.44
CA LEU A 125 -4.01 11.52 -20.53
C LEU A 125 -3.88 9.99 -20.40
N MET A 126 -2.89 9.38 -21.07
CA MET A 126 -2.62 7.95 -20.95
C MET A 126 -2.11 7.57 -19.55
N ASP A 127 -1.23 8.40 -18.96
CA ASP A 127 -0.71 8.20 -17.61
C ASP A 127 -1.84 8.30 -16.57
N HIS A 128 -2.74 9.26 -16.71
CA HIS A 128 -3.91 9.39 -15.86
C HIS A 128 -4.83 8.18 -15.99
N GLN A 129 -5.12 7.73 -17.23
CA GLN A 129 -5.91 6.53 -17.49
C GLN A 129 -5.34 5.29 -16.79
N GLU A 130 -4.04 5.02 -16.97
CA GLU A 130 -3.40 3.83 -16.39
C GLU A 130 -3.35 3.93 -14.85
N LYS A 131 -3.07 5.12 -14.28
CA LYS A 131 -3.14 5.34 -12.82
C LYS A 131 -4.53 5.08 -12.27
N LEU A 132 -5.60 5.49 -12.97
CA LEU A 132 -6.98 5.20 -12.57
C LEU A 132 -7.33 3.71 -12.72
N HIS A 133 -6.81 3.00 -13.73
CA HIS A 133 -6.96 1.55 -13.84
C HIS A 133 -6.38 0.82 -12.62
N PHE A 134 -5.31 1.33 -12.02
CA PHE A 134 -4.74 0.79 -10.78
C PHE A 134 -5.52 1.24 -9.54
N ALA A 135 -5.72 2.55 -9.36
CA ALA A 135 -6.30 3.12 -8.14
C ALA A 135 -7.78 2.75 -7.96
N LEU A 136 -8.61 3.06 -8.96
CA LEU A 136 -10.05 2.78 -8.93
C LEU A 136 -10.38 1.43 -9.56
N GLY A 137 -9.69 1.10 -10.66
CA GLY A 137 -9.93 -0.11 -11.43
C GLY A 137 -9.41 -1.40 -10.80
N ARG A 138 -8.50 -1.33 -9.81
CA ARG A 138 -7.78 -2.50 -9.24
C ARG A 138 -7.18 -3.41 -10.33
N GLY A 139 -6.36 -2.83 -11.19
CA GLY A 139 -5.81 -3.52 -12.36
C GLY A 139 -6.91 -3.87 -13.36
N ARG A 140 -7.78 -2.90 -13.69
CA ARG A 140 -8.90 -3.03 -14.65
C ARG A 140 -10.05 -3.98 -14.28
N LYS A 141 -9.93 -4.71 -13.17
CA LYS A 141 -10.95 -5.64 -12.65
C LYS A 141 -12.29 -4.94 -12.33
N ARG A 142 -12.24 -3.82 -11.60
CA ARG A 142 -13.43 -3.07 -11.15
C ARG A 142 -13.94 -2.08 -12.19
N ALA A 143 -13.02 -1.40 -12.87
CA ALA A 143 -13.30 -0.40 -13.89
C ALA A 143 -12.14 -0.39 -14.90
N SER A 144 -12.46 -0.32 -16.20
CA SER A 144 -11.52 -0.18 -17.31
C SER A 144 -12.01 0.96 -18.17
N ILE A 145 -11.10 1.88 -18.48
CA ILE A 145 -11.36 3.11 -19.21
C ILE A 145 -10.84 2.95 -20.64
N GLY A 146 -11.66 3.22 -21.63
CA GLY A 146 -11.26 3.48 -23.01
C GLY A 146 -11.41 4.96 -23.35
N VAL A 147 -10.44 5.50 -24.09
CA VAL A 147 -10.47 6.88 -24.61
C VAL A 147 -10.23 6.79 -26.10
N HIS A 148 -11.11 7.42 -26.87
CA HIS A 148 -11.20 7.27 -28.32
C HIS A 148 -11.32 8.62 -29.01
N ASP A 149 -10.73 8.73 -30.20
CA ASP A 149 -11.01 9.83 -31.12
C ASP A 149 -12.42 9.67 -31.71
N LEU A 150 -13.33 10.59 -31.36
CA LEU A 150 -14.72 10.55 -31.79
C LEU A 150 -14.87 10.80 -33.29
N SER A 151 -13.94 11.51 -33.93
CA SER A 151 -14.04 11.88 -35.36
C SER A 151 -14.04 10.66 -36.29
N ASN A 152 -13.46 9.54 -35.84
CA ASN A 152 -13.37 8.29 -36.58
C ASN A 152 -14.47 7.28 -36.24
N LEU A 153 -15.44 7.65 -35.39
CA LEU A 153 -16.50 6.77 -34.90
C LEU A 153 -17.87 7.14 -35.47
N GLN A 154 -18.75 6.15 -35.60
CA GLN A 154 -20.13 6.36 -36.04
C GLN A 154 -21.15 5.90 -34.98
N PRO A 155 -21.70 6.80 -34.15
CA PRO A 155 -22.77 6.46 -33.22
C PRO A 155 -24.08 6.09 -33.98
N PRO A 156 -25.02 5.33 -33.37
CA PRO A 156 -25.03 4.88 -31.98
C PRO A 156 -24.07 3.71 -31.72
N PHE A 157 -23.73 3.51 -30.44
CA PHE A 157 -22.84 2.44 -30.00
C PHE A 157 -23.62 1.24 -29.44
N HIS A 158 -23.06 0.04 -29.65
CA HIS A 158 -23.62 -1.21 -29.15
C HIS A 158 -22.55 -2.01 -28.41
N VAL A 159 -22.86 -2.48 -27.20
CA VAL A 159 -21.99 -3.37 -26.43
C VAL A 159 -22.55 -4.77 -26.49
N LYS A 160 -21.79 -5.70 -27.08
CA LYS A 160 -22.22 -7.08 -27.32
C LYS A 160 -21.27 -8.07 -26.64
N ALA A 161 -21.80 -9.20 -26.21
CA ALA A 161 -21.02 -10.39 -25.91
C ALA A 161 -20.77 -11.16 -27.22
N VAL A 162 -19.52 -11.38 -27.59
CA VAL A 162 -19.14 -12.04 -28.85
C VAL A 162 -18.26 -13.27 -28.60
N SER A 163 -18.18 -14.17 -29.59
CA SER A 163 -17.29 -15.32 -29.49
C SER A 163 -15.83 -14.90 -29.64
N GLY A 164 -14.91 -15.70 -29.10
CA GLY A 164 -13.48 -15.43 -29.19
C GLY A 164 -12.88 -15.52 -30.62
N ASP A 165 -13.66 -15.96 -31.61
CA ASP A 165 -13.28 -15.96 -33.03
C ASP A 165 -13.47 -14.59 -33.70
N THR A 166 -14.20 -13.68 -33.05
CA THR A 166 -14.46 -12.34 -33.55
C THR A 166 -13.15 -11.59 -33.72
N LYS A 167 -12.98 -10.91 -34.86
CA LYS A 167 -11.73 -10.24 -35.25
C LYS A 167 -11.89 -8.74 -35.34
N PHE A 168 -10.85 -8.02 -34.93
CA PHE A 168 -10.65 -6.60 -35.20
C PHE A 168 -9.15 -6.28 -35.22
N THR A 169 -8.78 -5.08 -35.63
CA THR A 169 -7.39 -4.62 -35.59
C THR A 169 -7.14 -3.92 -34.25
N PRO A 170 -6.45 -4.55 -33.27
CA PRO A 170 -6.15 -3.94 -31.99
C PRO A 170 -5.13 -2.81 -32.13
N LEU A 171 -5.08 -1.93 -31.13
CA LEU A 171 -4.17 -0.78 -31.07
C LEU A 171 -2.71 -1.19 -31.35
N ALA A 172 -2.01 -0.38 -32.14
CA ALA A 172 -0.62 -0.60 -32.54
C ALA A 172 -0.36 -1.88 -33.38
N MET A 173 -1.41 -2.47 -33.95
CA MET A 173 -1.33 -3.55 -34.93
C MET A 173 -1.89 -3.10 -36.29
N GLU A 174 -1.38 -3.69 -37.38
CA GLU A 174 -1.85 -3.42 -38.75
C GLU A 174 -2.88 -4.46 -39.22
N GLU A 175 -2.73 -5.71 -38.76
CA GLU A 175 -3.55 -6.84 -39.20
C GLU A 175 -4.65 -7.21 -38.19
N PRO A 176 -5.83 -7.67 -38.65
CA PRO A 176 -6.88 -8.14 -37.76
C PRO A 176 -6.48 -9.39 -36.97
N MET A 177 -6.75 -9.38 -35.67
CA MET A 177 -6.57 -10.51 -34.75
C MET A 177 -7.90 -10.94 -34.17
N SER A 178 -8.09 -12.25 -33.93
CA SER A 178 -9.23 -12.72 -33.13
C SER A 178 -9.03 -12.39 -31.65
N ILE A 179 -10.13 -12.36 -30.89
CA ILE A 179 -10.08 -12.17 -29.44
C ILE A 179 -9.19 -13.22 -28.76
N HIS A 180 -9.28 -14.50 -29.13
CA HIS A 180 -8.37 -15.53 -28.62
C HIS A 180 -6.90 -15.21 -28.93
N GLN A 181 -6.60 -14.82 -30.17
CA GLN A 181 -5.24 -14.45 -30.57
C GLN A 181 -4.72 -13.25 -29.76
N ILE A 182 -5.58 -12.26 -29.48
CA ILE A 182 -5.22 -11.12 -28.65
C ILE A 182 -4.85 -11.60 -27.24
N LEU A 183 -5.68 -12.43 -26.60
CA LEU A 183 -5.44 -12.94 -25.24
C LEU A 183 -4.17 -13.79 -25.13
N GLU A 184 -3.81 -14.53 -26.19
CA GLU A 184 -2.65 -15.43 -26.19
C GLU A 184 -1.33 -14.76 -26.61
N SER A 185 -1.37 -13.72 -27.45
CA SER A 185 -0.16 -13.22 -28.12
C SER A 185 0.05 -11.71 -28.06
N HIS A 186 -1.00 -10.92 -27.87
CA HIS A 186 -0.85 -9.47 -27.75
C HIS A 186 -0.32 -9.12 -26.36
N PRO A 187 0.68 -8.22 -26.19
CA PRO A 187 1.27 -7.90 -24.89
C PRO A 187 0.23 -7.55 -23.81
N LYS A 188 -0.67 -6.59 -24.10
CA LYS A 188 -1.77 -6.23 -23.20
C LYS A 188 -2.81 -7.35 -23.02
N GLY A 189 -2.94 -8.25 -24.00
CA GLY A 189 -3.81 -9.41 -23.90
C GLY A 189 -3.30 -10.38 -22.85
N ILE A 190 -2.02 -10.74 -22.93
CA ILE A 190 -1.35 -11.63 -21.98
C ILE A 190 -1.41 -11.05 -20.56
N ASP A 191 -1.09 -9.77 -20.39
CA ASP A 191 -1.06 -9.10 -19.08
C ASP A 191 -2.42 -9.19 -18.34
N TYR A 192 -3.53 -9.12 -19.08
CA TYR A 192 -4.88 -9.00 -18.52
C TYR A 192 -5.80 -10.18 -18.84
N ALA A 193 -5.32 -11.24 -19.49
CA ALA A 193 -6.11 -12.42 -19.86
C ALA A 193 -6.78 -13.07 -18.64
N HIS A 194 -6.09 -13.08 -17.50
CA HIS A 194 -6.60 -13.60 -16.23
C HIS A 194 -7.92 -12.96 -15.75
N LEU A 195 -8.26 -11.76 -16.23
CA LEU A 195 -9.54 -11.09 -15.91
C LEU A 195 -10.74 -11.71 -16.63
N LEU A 196 -10.48 -12.46 -17.70
CA LEU A 196 -11.49 -13.09 -18.56
C LEU A 196 -11.40 -14.64 -18.52
N GLU A 197 -10.59 -15.20 -17.61
CA GLU A 197 -10.53 -16.64 -17.40
C GLU A 197 -11.89 -17.21 -16.98
N GLY A 198 -12.33 -18.25 -17.68
CA GLY A 198 -13.59 -18.94 -17.40
C GLY A 198 -14.82 -18.39 -18.13
N PHE A 199 -14.67 -17.39 -19.02
CA PHE A 199 -15.76 -16.91 -19.88
C PHE A 199 -15.64 -17.46 -21.31
N ASP A 200 -16.78 -17.83 -21.90
CA ASP A 200 -16.88 -18.29 -23.29
C ASP A 200 -17.22 -17.16 -24.28
N LEU A 201 -17.71 -16.03 -23.76
CA LEU A 201 -18.07 -14.84 -24.52
C LEU A 201 -17.36 -13.62 -23.96
N PHE A 202 -17.11 -12.65 -24.83
CA PHE A 202 -16.24 -11.51 -24.55
C PHE A 202 -16.94 -10.19 -24.88
N PRO A 203 -16.82 -9.16 -24.03
CA PRO A 203 -17.47 -7.88 -24.28
C PRO A 203 -16.73 -7.11 -25.37
N VAL A 204 -17.45 -6.62 -26.37
CA VAL A 204 -16.92 -5.65 -27.34
C VAL A 204 -17.85 -4.47 -27.47
N ILE A 205 -17.27 -3.29 -27.68
CA ILE A 205 -18.02 -2.08 -28.02
C ILE A 205 -17.90 -1.87 -29.53
N MET A 206 -19.02 -1.62 -30.19
CA MET A 206 -19.12 -1.48 -31.63
C MET A 206 -19.87 -0.21 -32.01
N ASP A 207 -19.54 0.34 -33.16
CA ASP A 207 -20.24 1.46 -33.78
C ASP A 207 -21.39 1.01 -34.70
N SER A 208 -22.08 1.94 -35.36
CA SER A 208 -23.19 1.64 -36.26
C SER A 208 -22.78 0.88 -37.52
N ASN A 209 -21.50 0.91 -37.89
CA ASN A 209 -20.93 0.13 -39.00
C ASN A 209 -20.51 -1.28 -38.59
N ASN A 210 -20.73 -1.66 -37.33
CA ASN A 210 -20.21 -2.88 -36.72
C ASN A 210 -18.67 -2.92 -36.65
N SER A 211 -18.00 -1.76 -36.65
CA SER A 211 -16.57 -1.67 -36.34
C SER A 211 -16.35 -1.79 -34.83
N ILE A 212 -15.42 -2.63 -34.39
CA ILE A 212 -15.11 -2.83 -32.96
C ILE A 212 -14.15 -1.73 -32.50
N LEU A 213 -14.65 -0.83 -31.66
CA LEU A 213 -13.87 0.27 -31.09
C LEU A 213 -13.07 -0.15 -29.84
N SER A 214 -13.58 -1.11 -29.06
CA SER A 214 -12.87 -1.62 -27.88
C SER A 214 -13.23 -3.07 -27.58
N PHE A 215 -12.25 -3.80 -27.02
CA PHE A 215 -12.42 -5.09 -26.35
C PHE A 215 -12.05 -4.92 -24.86
N PRO A 216 -12.99 -4.51 -23.99
CA PRO A 216 -12.70 -4.31 -22.58
C PRO A 216 -12.48 -5.64 -21.83
N PRO A 217 -11.70 -5.67 -20.73
CA PRO A 217 -10.81 -4.61 -20.23
C PRO A 217 -9.43 -4.57 -20.92
N ILE A 218 -9.29 -5.19 -22.09
CA ILE A 218 -7.99 -5.56 -22.66
C ILE A 218 -7.38 -4.45 -23.50
N ILE A 219 -8.01 -4.09 -24.63
CA ILE A 219 -7.39 -3.21 -25.63
C ILE A 219 -8.43 -2.50 -26.51
N ASN A 220 -8.07 -1.31 -26.99
CA ASN A 220 -8.87 -0.54 -27.95
C ASN A 220 -8.53 -0.90 -29.41
N GLY A 221 -9.39 -0.52 -30.35
CA GLY A 221 -9.15 -0.67 -31.78
C GLY A 221 -8.24 0.41 -32.36
N ASN A 222 -7.40 0.05 -33.33
CA ASN A 222 -6.39 0.94 -33.92
C ASN A 222 -6.97 2.21 -34.58
N HIS A 223 -8.16 2.11 -35.20
CA HIS A 223 -8.81 3.25 -35.86
C HIS A 223 -9.36 4.30 -34.89
N THR A 224 -9.36 4.01 -33.59
CA THR A 224 -9.90 4.89 -32.54
C THR A 224 -8.81 5.63 -31.77
N THR A 225 -7.56 5.46 -32.20
CA THR A 225 -6.37 6.01 -31.55
C THR A 225 -6.48 7.52 -31.41
N VAL A 226 -6.22 8.01 -30.19
CA VAL A 226 -6.05 9.44 -29.93
C VAL A 226 -4.75 9.92 -30.57
N GLY A 227 -4.83 10.91 -31.44
CA GLY A 227 -3.72 11.50 -32.15
C GLY A 227 -3.66 13.02 -32.02
N LYS A 228 -2.77 13.64 -32.80
CA LYS A 228 -2.50 15.08 -32.75
C LYS A 228 -3.68 15.95 -33.19
N GLU A 229 -4.56 15.40 -34.03
CA GLU A 229 -5.75 16.07 -34.55
C GLU A 229 -7.01 15.83 -33.71
N THR A 230 -6.95 14.96 -32.70
CA THR A 230 -8.12 14.63 -31.89
C THR A 230 -8.55 15.84 -31.08
N ARG A 231 -9.78 16.31 -31.28
CA ARG A 231 -10.39 17.41 -30.50
C ARG A 231 -11.67 16.98 -29.79
N ASP A 232 -12.31 15.94 -30.31
CA ASP A 232 -13.53 15.38 -29.78
C ASP A 232 -13.27 13.95 -29.32
N PHE A 233 -13.61 13.66 -28.08
CA PHE A 233 -13.29 12.42 -27.40
C PHE A 233 -14.55 11.67 -27.04
N PHE A 234 -14.56 10.36 -27.30
CA PHE A 234 -15.49 9.43 -26.69
C PHE A 234 -14.77 8.64 -25.61
N ILE A 235 -15.34 8.60 -24.41
CA ILE A 235 -14.81 7.88 -23.27
C ILE A 235 -15.80 6.78 -22.92
N ASP A 236 -15.35 5.53 -22.86
CA ASP A 236 -16.12 4.45 -22.26
C ASP A 236 -15.47 4.02 -20.95
N VAL A 237 -16.30 3.63 -19.98
CA VAL A 237 -15.82 2.98 -18.77
C VAL A 237 -16.66 1.75 -18.48
N THR A 238 -16.00 0.60 -18.41
CA THR A 238 -16.66 -0.69 -18.24
C THR A 238 -16.17 -1.40 -16.99
N GLY A 239 -17.01 -2.21 -16.34
CA GLY A 239 -16.57 -2.91 -15.13
C GLY A 239 -17.66 -3.63 -14.34
N TRP A 240 -17.34 -3.83 -13.06
CA TRP A 240 -18.19 -4.52 -12.08
C TRP A 240 -18.64 -3.59 -10.94
N ASP A 241 -17.98 -2.44 -10.75
CA ASP A 241 -18.29 -1.50 -9.69
C ASP A 241 -18.76 -0.16 -10.28
N LEU A 242 -20.02 0.22 -10.01
CA LEU A 242 -20.64 1.41 -10.59
C LEU A 242 -19.91 2.68 -10.16
N ARG A 243 -19.54 2.75 -8.88
CA ARG A 243 -18.90 3.93 -8.30
C ARG A 243 -17.50 4.11 -8.88
N SER A 244 -16.71 3.04 -8.99
CA SER A 244 -15.41 3.08 -9.66
C SER A 244 -15.55 3.50 -11.12
N CYS A 245 -16.53 2.97 -11.86
CA CYS A 245 -16.76 3.35 -13.25
C CYS A 245 -17.17 4.82 -13.38
N GLU A 246 -18.11 5.28 -12.55
CA GLU A 246 -18.61 6.66 -12.55
C GLU A 246 -17.50 7.66 -12.17
N SER A 247 -16.75 7.40 -11.10
CA SER A 247 -15.63 8.26 -10.71
C SER A 247 -14.53 8.30 -11.78
N SER A 248 -14.16 7.16 -12.37
CA SER A 248 -13.18 7.13 -13.47
C SER A 248 -13.66 7.92 -14.69
N LEU A 249 -14.92 7.79 -15.09
CA LEU A 249 -15.50 8.52 -16.21
C LEU A 249 -15.46 10.03 -15.96
N MET A 250 -15.86 10.45 -14.75
CA MET A 250 -15.88 11.85 -14.37
C MET A 250 -14.48 12.46 -14.27
N LEU A 251 -13.47 11.72 -13.81
CA LEU A 251 -12.10 12.24 -13.69
C LEU A 251 -11.45 12.48 -15.06
N ILE A 252 -11.63 11.55 -16.01
CA ILE A 252 -11.16 11.76 -17.38
C ILE A 252 -11.93 12.92 -18.03
N ALA A 253 -13.26 12.96 -17.87
CA ALA A 253 -14.05 14.08 -18.40
C ALA A 253 -13.63 15.43 -17.78
N SER A 254 -13.31 15.46 -16.47
CA SER A 254 -12.81 16.65 -15.78
C SER A 254 -11.47 17.11 -16.36
N GLN A 255 -10.53 16.20 -16.60
CA GLN A 255 -9.24 16.52 -17.20
C GLN A 255 -9.43 17.19 -18.57
N LEU A 256 -10.28 16.63 -19.43
CA LEU A 256 -10.54 17.18 -20.75
C LEU A 256 -11.31 18.52 -20.70
N SER A 257 -12.16 18.71 -19.70
CA SER A 257 -12.91 19.96 -19.53
C SER A 257 -12.04 21.14 -19.09
N GLU A 258 -11.03 20.92 -18.24
CA GLU A 258 -10.03 21.96 -17.89
C GLU A 258 -9.27 22.47 -19.13
N ARG A 259 -9.16 21.62 -20.15
CA ARG A 259 -8.63 21.96 -21.49
C ARG A 259 -9.68 22.58 -22.42
N GLY A 260 -10.76 23.17 -21.88
CA GLY A 260 -11.80 23.84 -22.66
C GLY A 260 -12.88 22.93 -23.24
N GLY A 261 -12.78 21.62 -23.01
CA GLY A 261 -13.74 20.64 -23.51
C GLY A 261 -15.14 20.82 -22.92
N THR A 262 -16.16 20.74 -23.78
CA THR A 262 -17.57 20.69 -23.37
C THR A 262 -17.99 19.23 -23.18
N ILE A 263 -18.47 18.90 -21.99
CA ILE A 263 -18.89 17.53 -21.65
C ILE A 263 -20.35 17.35 -22.09
N GLU A 264 -20.58 16.34 -22.93
CA GLU A 264 -21.89 15.89 -23.38
C GLU A 264 -22.23 14.53 -22.76
N SER A 265 -23.48 14.38 -22.31
CA SER A 265 -23.97 13.11 -21.80
C SER A 265 -24.29 12.13 -22.93
N VAL A 266 -23.99 10.86 -22.72
CA VAL A 266 -24.41 9.72 -23.53
C VAL A 266 -25.62 9.05 -22.90
N GLU A 267 -26.66 8.78 -23.70
CA GLU A 267 -27.81 7.99 -23.28
C GLU A 267 -27.44 6.50 -23.27
N VAL A 268 -27.35 5.90 -22.09
CA VAL A 268 -26.99 4.49 -21.90
C VAL A 268 -28.24 3.68 -21.60
N THR A 269 -28.52 2.69 -22.44
CA THR A 269 -29.48 1.62 -22.14
C THR A 269 -28.71 0.42 -21.58
N ASP A 270 -28.86 0.13 -20.29
CA ASP A 270 -28.12 -0.94 -19.62
C ASP A 270 -28.63 -2.35 -19.99
N HIS A 271 -27.95 -3.39 -19.50
CA HIS A 271 -28.28 -4.79 -19.79
C HIS A 271 -29.68 -5.21 -19.29
N SER A 272 -30.35 -4.39 -18.48
CA SER A 272 -31.71 -4.60 -17.99
C SER A 272 -32.77 -3.81 -18.78
N GLY A 273 -32.34 -2.97 -19.72
CA GLY A 273 -33.20 -2.06 -20.48
C GLY A 273 -33.47 -0.72 -19.80
N LYS A 274 -32.80 -0.42 -18.67
CA LYS A 274 -32.94 0.87 -18.00
C LYS A 274 -32.12 1.92 -18.74
N ILE A 275 -32.75 3.05 -19.02
CA ILE A 275 -32.12 4.20 -19.69
C ILE A 275 -31.61 5.19 -18.64
N SER A 276 -30.38 5.68 -18.80
CA SER A 276 -29.77 6.71 -17.94
C SER A 276 -28.78 7.55 -18.74
N ASN A 277 -28.50 8.78 -18.32
CA ASN A 277 -27.55 9.67 -18.99
C ASN A 277 -26.26 9.76 -18.17
N TYR A 278 -25.12 9.56 -18.82
CA TYR A 278 -23.79 9.64 -18.21
C TYR A 278 -22.88 10.59 -18.97
N PRO A 279 -21.98 11.34 -18.31
CA PRO A 279 -21.80 11.37 -16.86
C PRO A 279 -22.93 12.15 -16.17
N ASN A 280 -23.25 11.79 -14.93
CA ASN A 280 -24.14 12.60 -14.10
C ASN A 280 -23.33 13.72 -13.43
N GLY A 281 -23.43 14.94 -13.96
CA GLY A 281 -22.68 16.09 -13.45
C GLY A 281 -23.07 16.59 -12.06
N ASN A 282 -24.17 16.10 -11.47
CA ASN A 282 -24.65 16.62 -10.19
C ASN A 282 -23.80 16.15 -9.01
N ALA A 283 -23.50 17.10 -8.12
CA ALA A 283 -22.90 16.85 -6.81
C ALA A 283 -23.70 15.83 -5.98
N VAL A 284 -23.04 15.24 -5.00
CA VAL A 284 -23.66 14.33 -4.04
C VAL A 284 -23.87 15.08 -2.74
N LEU A 285 -25.11 15.07 -2.24
CA LEU A 285 -25.45 15.63 -0.93
C LEU A 285 -25.14 14.61 0.16
N HIS A 286 -24.28 14.98 1.09
CA HIS A 286 -23.94 14.19 2.27
C HIS A 286 -24.43 14.85 3.55
N LYS A 287 -24.67 14.01 4.56
CA LYS A 287 -25.14 14.41 5.88
C LYS A 287 -24.07 14.06 6.92
N LEU A 288 -23.69 15.05 7.72
CA LEU A 288 -22.72 14.92 8.81
C LEU A 288 -23.39 15.26 10.14
N PRO A 289 -23.46 14.33 11.11
CA PRO A 289 -23.89 14.66 12.46
C PRO A 289 -22.94 15.67 13.12
N SER A 290 -23.45 16.78 13.69
CA SER A 290 -22.57 17.80 14.30
C SER A 290 -21.85 17.28 15.55
N ASP A 291 -22.50 16.44 16.36
CA ASP A 291 -21.87 15.83 17.54
C ASP A 291 -20.66 14.95 17.16
N LEU A 292 -20.68 14.34 15.96
CA LEU A 292 -19.56 13.55 15.46
C LEU A 292 -18.37 14.45 15.12
N LEU A 293 -18.63 15.55 14.41
CA LEU A 293 -17.62 16.55 14.07
C LEU A 293 -16.98 17.13 15.34
N ASP A 294 -17.81 17.64 16.25
CA ASP A 294 -17.36 18.33 17.45
C ASP A 294 -16.63 17.37 18.40
N GLY A 295 -17.15 16.15 18.55
CA GLY A 295 -16.56 15.12 19.41
C GLY A 295 -15.19 14.62 18.93
N LEU A 296 -14.98 14.57 17.62
CA LEU A 296 -13.71 14.11 17.03
C LEU A 296 -12.67 15.22 16.94
N LEU A 297 -13.07 16.42 16.51
CA LEU A 297 -12.17 17.57 16.44
C LEU A 297 -11.88 18.19 17.81
N GLY A 298 -12.69 17.85 18.82
CA GLY A 298 -12.52 18.34 20.19
C GLY A 298 -12.94 19.81 20.37
N ARG A 299 -13.55 20.43 19.36
CA ARG A 299 -14.08 21.79 19.41
C ARG A 299 -15.29 21.96 18.49
N VAL A 300 -16.11 22.96 18.80
CA VAL A 300 -17.27 23.33 17.97
C VAL A 300 -16.84 24.35 16.92
N LEU A 301 -17.03 24.01 15.65
CA LEU A 301 -16.77 24.92 14.51
C LEU A 301 -17.99 25.76 14.16
N THR A 302 -17.77 27.04 13.84
CA THR A 302 -18.80 27.93 13.28
C THR A 302 -19.17 27.53 11.85
N ASP A 303 -20.35 27.96 11.38
CA ASP A 303 -20.79 27.68 10.01
C ASP A 303 -19.82 28.27 8.97
N ASP A 304 -19.24 29.45 9.26
CA ASP A 304 -18.25 30.10 8.40
C ASP A 304 -16.94 29.30 8.33
N GLU A 305 -16.44 28.79 9.46
CA GLU A 305 -15.25 27.92 9.51
C GLU A 305 -15.49 26.63 8.71
N ILE A 306 -16.66 25.99 8.86
CA ILE A 306 -17.01 24.79 8.09
C ILE A 306 -17.13 25.12 6.61
N SER A 307 -17.79 26.23 6.26
CA SER A 307 -17.94 26.65 4.88
C SER A 307 -16.59 26.87 4.21
N LEU A 308 -15.66 27.55 4.90
CA LEU A 308 -14.30 27.79 4.39
C LEU A 308 -13.53 26.47 4.22
N ALA A 309 -13.57 25.59 5.23
CA ALA A 309 -12.88 24.31 5.19
C ALA A 309 -13.39 23.41 4.06
N VAL A 310 -14.71 23.26 3.95
CA VAL A 310 -15.36 22.47 2.90
C VAL A 310 -15.08 23.06 1.51
N ASN A 311 -15.07 24.40 1.37
CA ASN A 311 -14.74 25.06 0.12
C ASN A 311 -13.31 24.73 -0.34
N ARG A 312 -12.34 24.80 0.57
CA ARG A 312 -10.94 24.46 0.27
C ARG A 312 -10.77 23.03 -0.24
N MET A 313 -11.64 22.13 0.19
CA MET A 313 -11.66 20.72 -0.23
C MET A 313 -12.53 20.43 -1.46
N GLY A 314 -13.03 21.46 -2.14
CA GLY A 314 -13.83 21.34 -3.36
C GLY A 314 -15.31 21.00 -3.14
N GLY A 315 -15.79 21.12 -1.89
CA GLY A 315 -17.18 20.93 -1.51
C GLY A 315 -17.95 22.22 -1.30
N ARG A 316 -19.24 22.12 -0.98
CA ARG A 316 -20.08 23.26 -0.63
C ARG A 316 -20.91 22.99 0.63
N PHE A 317 -20.77 23.83 1.65
CA PHE A 317 -21.65 23.83 2.81
C PHE A 317 -23.04 24.33 2.41
N ILE A 318 -24.10 23.61 2.81
CA ILE A 318 -25.48 23.93 2.43
C ILE A 318 -26.26 24.50 3.60
N SER A 319 -26.25 23.79 4.73
CA SER A 319 -26.96 24.22 5.94
C SER A 319 -26.54 23.41 7.16
N ARG A 320 -26.76 23.98 8.34
CA ARG A 320 -26.75 23.29 9.63
C ARG A 320 -28.13 23.43 10.27
N SER A 321 -28.75 22.31 10.63
CA SER A 321 -30.06 22.28 11.28
C SER A 321 -30.09 21.21 12.37
N GLY A 322 -30.24 21.64 13.63
CA GLY A 322 -30.18 20.73 14.77
C GLY A 322 -28.82 20.03 14.85
N ASN A 323 -28.82 18.70 14.84
CA ASN A 323 -27.61 17.87 14.87
C ASN A 323 -27.15 17.40 13.48
N GLU A 324 -27.55 18.08 12.39
CA GLU A 324 -27.22 17.66 11.03
C GLU A 324 -26.63 18.83 10.24
N ILE A 325 -25.46 18.58 9.63
CA ILE A 325 -24.77 19.45 8.68
C ILE A 325 -24.91 18.82 7.29
N SER A 326 -25.37 19.60 6.32
CA SER A 326 -25.52 19.18 4.92
C SER A 326 -24.41 19.77 4.07
N ILE A 327 -23.66 18.90 3.37
CA ILE A 327 -22.52 19.27 2.54
C ILE A 327 -22.67 18.60 1.18
N GLU A 328 -22.45 19.35 0.10
CA GLU A 328 -22.32 18.80 -1.24
C GLU A 328 -20.85 18.55 -1.57
N MET A 329 -20.55 17.35 -2.04
CA MET A 329 -19.21 16.98 -2.50
C MET A 329 -19.26 16.54 -3.97
N PRO A 330 -18.14 16.68 -4.70
CA PRO A 330 -18.08 16.20 -6.07
C PRO A 330 -18.27 14.70 -6.18
N ARG A 331 -18.98 14.25 -7.21
CA ARG A 331 -19.29 12.83 -7.41
C ARG A 331 -18.06 11.97 -7.73
N TRP A 332 -16.97 12.57 -8.20
CA TRP A 332 -15.68 11.87 -8.39
C TRP A 332 -14.89 11.65 -7.09
N ARG A 333 -15.33 12.20 -5.94
CA ARG A 333 -14.74 11.92 -4.63
C ARG A 333 -15.09 10.50 -4.17
N PHE A 334 -14.32 9.54 -4.69
CA PHE A 334 -14.53 8.11 -4.45
C PHE A 334 -14.29 7.70 -2.99
N ASP A 335 -13.54 8.51 -2.24
CA ASP A 335 -13.16 8.33 -0.85
C ASP A 335 -14.26 8.63 0.17
N ILE A 336 -15.28 9.41 -0.19
CA ILE A 336 -16.32 9.81 0.77
C ILE A 336 -17.37 8.69 0.89
N LEU A 337 -17.19 7.80 1.86
CA LEU A 337 -18.03 6.61 2.10
C LEU A 337 -18.91 6.79 3.34
N HIS A 338 -18.46 7.57 4.31
CA HIS A 338 -19.03 7.69 5.64
C HIS A 338 -18.89 9.13 6.15
N PRO A 339 -19.75 9.61 7.07
CA PRO A 339 -19.63 10.96 7.64
C PRO A 339 -18.26 11.29 8.25
N ILE A 340 -17.50 10.28 8.66
CA ILE A 340 -16.13 10.46 9.17
C ILE A 340 -15.18 11.04 8.12
N ASP A 341 -15.38 10.70 6.84
CA ASP A 341 -14.56 11.21 5.76
C ASP A 341 -14.81 12.72 5.58
N LEU A 342 -16.03 13.20 5.84
CA LEU A 342 -16.32 14.64 5.88
C LEU A 342 -15.68 15.35 7.07
N VAL A 343 -15.53 14.66 8.20
CA VAL A 343 -14.79 15.20 9.35
C VAL A 343 -13.32 15.39 8.99
N GLU A 344 -12.72 14.43 8.28
CA GLU A 344 -11.37 14.56 7.72
C GLU A 344 -11.29 15.75 6.74
N GLU A 345 -12.23 15.88 5.80
CA GLU A 345 -12.24 17.02 4.87
C GLU A 345 -12.31 18.36 5.60
N ILE A 346 -13.16 18.48 6.62
CA ILE A 346 -13.25 19.70 7.42
C ILE A 346 -11.96 19.94 8.20
N ALA A 347 -11.31 18.89 8.72
CA ALA A 347 -10.06 19.03 9.46
C ALA A 347 -8.90 19.48 8.57
N ILE A 348 -8.76 18.89 7.38
CA ILE A 348 -7.74 19.27 6.38
C ILE A 348 -8.01 20.69 5.87
N GLY A 349 -9.26 20.98 5.49
CA GLY A 349 -9.66 22.29 5.00
C GLY A 349 -9.55 23.39 6.06
N HIS A 350 -9.76 23.07 7.34
CA HIS A 350 -9.52 23.99 8.45
C HIS A 350 -8.02 24.19 8.70
N GLY A 351 -7.24 23.09 8.62
CA GLY A 351 -5.81 23.05 8.94
C GLY A 351 -5.58 22.43 10.31
N TYR A 352 -4.80 21.35 10.37
CA TYR A 352 -4.56 20.62 11.62
C TYR A 352 -3.90 21.48 12.70
N GLU A 353 -2.99 22.36 12.32
CA GLU A 353 -2.28 23.27 13.24
C GLU A 353 -3.22 24.27 13.93
N ASP A 354 -4.36 24.56 13.31
CA ASP A 354 -5.36 25.52 13.80
C ASP A 354 -6.47 24.88 14.64
N LEU A 355 -6.41 23.56 14.90
CA LEU A 355 -7.38 22.86 15.75
C LEU A 355 -7.12 23.02 17.26
N GLY A 356 -5.90 23.42 17.65
CA GLY A 356 -5.49 23.59 19.04
C GLY A 356 -4.94 22.32 19.70
N THR A 357 -4.86 22.31 21.03
CA THR A 357 -4.31 21.19 21.82
C THR A 357 -5.22 20.83 23.00
N ASP A 358 -5.35 19.53 23.30
CA ASP A 358 -6.03 19.01 24.50
C ASP A 358 -5.24 17.82 25.08
N VAL A 359 -5.51 17.46 26.34
CA VAL A 359 -4.91 16.31 27.01
C VAL A 359 -5.97 15.26 27.37
N PRO A 360 -5.69 13.95 27.16
CA PRO A 360 -6.63 12.91 27.53
C PRO A 360 -7.01 12.96 29.02
N LYS A 361 -8.31 13.02 29.33
CA LYS A 361 -8.84 13.17 30.70
C LYS A 361 -9.01 11.84 31.44
N ALA A 362 -8.66 10.72 30.82
CA ALA A 362 -8.80 9.37 31.38
C ALA A 362 -7.45 8.83 31.88
N PRO A 363 -7.13 8.90 33.18
CA PRO A 363 -5.93 8.28 33.72
C PRO A 363 -6.10 6.76 33.70
N MET A 364 -5.28 6.05 32.92
CA MET A 364 -5.14 4.60 33.01
C MET A 364 -3.98 4.24 33.95
N THR A 365 -4.23 3.41 34.96
CA THR A 365 -3.17 2.85 35.79
C THR A 365 -2.52 1.67 35.07
N ALA A 366 -1.22 1.73 34.82
CA ALA A 366 -0.47 0.63 34.22
C ALA A 366 -0.12 -0.44 35.26
N ILE A 367 -0.15 -1.72 34.85
CA ILE A 367 0.33 -2.86 35.64
C ILE A 367 1.56 -3.43 34.93
N ALA A 368 2.64 -3.67 35.68
CA ALA A 368 3.84 -4.27 35.13
C ALA A 368 3.61 -5.72 34.70
N ARG A 369 4.30 -6.16 33.65
CA ARG A 369 4.30 -7.58 33.25
C ARG A 369 4.95 -8.45 34.34
N SER A 370 4.48 -9.68 34.49
CA SER A 370 5.02 -10.65 35.45
C SER A 370 6.51 -10.94 35.25
N ASP A 371 6.99 -10.88 34.00
CA ASP A 371 8.36 -11.23 33.63
C ASP A 371 9.36 -10.05 33.66
N VAL A 372 8.94 -8.85 34.09
CA VAL A 372 9.76 -7.63 34.03
C VAL A 372 11.04 -7.75 34.87
N ASN A 373 10.93 -8.31 36.07
CA ASN A 373 12.05 -8.47 36.99
C ASN A 373 13.05 -9.51 36.45
N LEU A 374 12.55 -10.64 35.96
CA LEU A 374 13.38 -11.69 35.36
C LEU A 374 14.18 -11.14 34.18
N ARG A 375 13.53 -10.45 33.23
CA ARG A 375 14.21 -9.86 32.06
C ARG A 375 15.26 -8.83 32.46
N ARG A 376 14.97 -7.99 33.46
CA ARG A 376 15.93 -7.02 33.98
C ARG A 376 17.17 -7.74 34.54
N ARG A 377 16.98 -8.74 35.38
CA ARG A 377 18.08 -9.51 35.98
C ARG A 377 18.92 -10.26 34.94
N ILE A 378 18.28 -10.80 33.89
CA ILE A 378 19.00 -11.42 32.77
C ILE A 378 19.91 -10.39 32.09
N ARG A 379 19.40 -9.20 31.76
CA ARG A 379 20.19 -8.14 31.13
C ARG A 379 21.33 -7.68 32.04
N ASP A 380 21.04 -7.40 33.31
CA ASP A 380 22.03 -6.93 34.28
C ASP A 380 23.14 -7.97 34.47
N SER A 381 22.79 -9.27 34.55
CA SER A 381 23.77 -10.35 34.69
C SER A 381 24.64 -10.49 33.44
N MET A 382 24.05 -10.52 32.24
CA MET A 382 24.82 -10.63 30.99
C MET A 382 25.76 -9.43 30.78
N GLN A 383 25.30 -8.22 31.08
CA GLN A 383 26.14 -7.01 31.03
C GLN A 383 27.22 -7.02 32.11
N GLY A 384 26.90 -7.48 33.32
CA GLY A 384 27.87 -7.66 34.41
C GLY A 384 28.97 -8.68 34.09
N LEU A 385 28.67 -9.65 33.22
CA LEU A 385 29.64 -10.60 32.66
C LEU A 385 30.45 -10.03 31.47
N GLY A 386 30.22 -8.77 31.11
CA GLY A 386 30.91 -8.08 30.01
C GLY A 386 30.39 -8.41 28.61
N LEU A 387 29.19 -9.01 28.50
CA LEU A 387 28.58 -9.34 27.21
C LEU A 387 27.80 -8.14 26.67
N MET A 388 27.95 -7.88 25.36
CA MET A 388 27.21 -6.85 24.65
C MET A 388 25.86 -7.39 24.16
N GLN A 389 24.78 -6.67 24.44
CA GLN A 389 23.45 -7.06 23.93
C GLN A 389 23.36 -6.76 22.44
N ILE A 390 22.84 -7.70 21.66
CA ILE A 390 22.52 -7.53 20.25
C ILE A 390 21.05 -7.86 19.99
N GLN A 391 20.57 -7.54 18.79
CA GLN A 391 19.28 -7.98 18.27
C GLN A 391 19.46 -8.49 16.84
N SER A 392 19.24 -9.78 16.62
CA SER A 392 19.31 -10.38 15.28
C SER A 392 17.90 -10.53 14.67
N LEU A 393 17.84 -10.78 13.36
CA LEU A 393 16.57 -11.02 12.67
C LEU A 393 15.87 -12.26 13.24
N THR A 394 14.53 -12.21 13.29
CA THR A 394 13.72 -13.39 13.64
C THR A 394 13.59 -14.36 12.46
N LEU A 395 13.87 -13.89 11.24
CA LEU A 395 13.90 -14.72 10.03
C LEU A 395 15.21 -15.51 9.95
N SER A 396 15.11 -16.75 9.51
CA SER A 396 16.25 -17.65 9.32
C SER A 396 15.90 -18.72 8.27
N ASN A 397 16.70 -19.78 8.19
CA ASN A 397 16.55 -20.89 7.27
C ASN A 397 16.85 -22.23 7.98
N ASP A 398 16.47 -23.35 7.36
CA ASP A 398 16.65 -24.69 7.93
C ASP A 398 18.11 -25.07 8.17
N ASP A 399 18.98 -24.57 7.30
CA ASP A 399 20.41 -24.85 7.33
C ASP A 399 21.06 -24.27 8.60
N ASP A 400 20.80 -22.98 8.85
CA ASP A 400 21.26 -22.28 10.04
C ASP A 400 20.57 -22.77 11.32
N GLN A 401 19.26 -23.04 11.30
CA GLN A 401 18.55 -23.45 12.52
C GLN A 401 18.79 -24.90 12.90
N PHE A 402 18.91 -25.81 11.93
CA PHE A 402 18.83 -27.25 12.18
C PHE A 402 19.97 -28.04 11.55
N ASN A 403 20.23 -27.91 10.24
CA ASN A 403 21.13 -28.85 9.56
C ASN A 403 22.61 -28.64 9.96
N PHE A 404 23.10 -27.40 9.94
CA PHE A 404 24.51 -27.10 10.23
C PHE A 404 24.76 -26.80 11.70
N VAL A 405 23.84 -26.11 12.39
CA VAL A 405 23.95 -25.87 13.85
C VAL A 405 23.54 -27.10 14.66
N ARG A 406 22.89 -28.09 14.04
CA ARG A 406 22.52 -29.41 14.61
C ARG A 406 21.55 -29.35 15.78
N PHE A 407 20.79 -28.25 15.92
CA PHE A 407 19.62 -28.29 16.79
C PHE A 407 18.49 -29.10 16.14
N LYS A 408 17.71 -29.76 16.98
CA LYS A 408 16.50 -30.45 16.51
C LYS A 408 15.33 -29.48 16.49
N PRO A 409 14.44 -29.54 15.48
CA PRO A 409 13.18 -28.82 15.55
C PRO A 409 12.42 -29.13 16.83
N VAL A 410 11.95 -28.09 17.50
CA VAL A 410 11.06 -28.18 18.66
C VAL A 410 9.65 -27.88 18.18
N GLY A 411 8.87 -28.96 18.02
CA GLY A 411 7.52 -28.87 17.49
C GLY A 411 7.50 -28.43 16.03
N GLU A 412 6.38 -27.85 15.60
CA GLU A 412 6.18 -27.39 14.22
C GLU A 412 7.01 -26.13 13.90
N VAL A 413 7.57 -26.10 12.69
CA VAL A 413 8.39 -25.00 12.17
C VAL A 413 7.51 -24.02 11.38
N THR A 414 7.56 -22.74 11.73
CA THR A 414 6.80 -21.70 11.02
C THR A 414 7.56 -21.23 9.78
N ARG A 415 7.04 -21.53 8.59
CA ARG A 415 7.64 -21.22 7.28
C ARG A 415 6.93 -20.06 6.58
N ILE A 416 7.68 -19.31 5.78
CA ILE A 416 7.15 -18.23 4.92
C ILE A 416 6.68 -18.86 3.60
N THR A 417 5.46 -18.54 3.16
CA THR A 417 4.87 -19.12 1.93
C THR A 417 5.64 -18.70 0.67
N ASN A 418 5.94 -17.40 0.54
CA ASN A 418 6.63 -16.83 -0.62
C ASN A 418 7.84 -16.01 -0.12
N PRO A 419 8.93 -16.66 0.32
CA PRO A 419 10.11 -15.96 0.81
C PRO A 419 10.83 -15.23 -0.33
N ILE A 420 11.29 -14.01 -0.06
CA ILE A 420 12.03 -13.20 -1.05
C ILE A 420 13.46 -13.75 -1.23
N THR A 421 14.06 -14.28 -0.17
CA THR A 421 15.43 -14.83 -0.17
C THR A 421 15.49 -16.21 0.48
N ILE A 422 16.49 -17.00 0.10
CA ILE A 422 16.75 -18.33 0.69
C ILE A 422 17.17 -18.26 2.16
N ASP A 423 17.75 -17.13 2.58
CA ASP A 423 18.19 -16.92 3.96
C ASP A 423 17.03 -16.71 4.94
N HIS A 424 15.85 -16.33 4.44
CA HIS A 424 14.68 -15.94 5.21
C HIS A 424 13.46 -16.76 4.82
N THR A 425 13.53 -18.07 5.06
CA THR A 425 12.48 -19.05 4.68
C THR A 425 11.60 -19.47 5.87
N LEU A 426 12.04 -19.23 7.11
CA LEU A 426 11.31 -19.58 8.34
C LEU A 426 11.51 -18.57 9.47
N LEU A 427 10.73 -18.69 10.54
CA LEU A 427 10.96 -18.01 11.81
C LEU A 427 11.84 -18.87 12.72
N ARG A 428 12.90 -18.27 13.29
CA ARG A 428 13.91 -18.96 14.10
C ARG A 428 13.31 -19.68 15.32
N GLN A 429 13.82 -20.87 15.62
CA GLN A 429 13.51 -21.61 16.85
C GLN A 429 14.60 -21.46 17.93
N TYR A 430 15.77 -20.95 17.53
CA TYR A 430 16.96 -20.78 18.35
C TYR A 430 17.60 -19.41 18.08
N LEU A 431 18.26 -18.84 19.09
CA LEU A 431 18.97 -17.55 18.98
C LEU A 431 20.42 -17.73 18.53
N THR A 432 21.03 -18.86 18.91
CA THR A 432 22.44 -19.15 18.63
C THR A 432 22.85 -18.96 17.16
N PRO A 433 22.07 -19.38 16.14
CA PRO A 433 22.47 -19.15 14.73
C PRO A 433 22.63 -17.67 14.38
N GLY A 434 21.76 -16.80 14.89
CA GLY A 434 21.86 -15.35 14.70
C GLY A 434 23.13 -14.77 15.34
N LEU A 435 23.52 -15.29 16.50
CA LEU A 435 24.78 -14.90 17.16
C LEU A 435 26.00 -15.38 16.37
N LEU A 436 25.96 -16.59 15.79
CA LEU A 436 27.05 -17.11 14.94
C LEU A 436 27.23 -16.25 13.68
N ARG A 437 26.13 -15.91 12.99
CA ARG A 437 26.16 -14.98 11.84
C ARG A 437 26.73 -13.63 12.22
N LEU A 438 26.33 -13.07 13.36
CA LEU A 438 26.86 -11.80 13.84
C LEU A 438 28.37 -11.86 14.10
N LEU A 439 28.86 -12.89 14.79
CA LEU A 439 30.30 -13.08 15.01
C LEU A 439 31.05 -13.25 13.69
N SER A 440 30.48 -13.98 12.73
CA SER A 440 31.05 -14.21 11.40
C SER A 440 31.26 -12.88 10.64
N SER A 441 30.23 -12.02 10.61
CA SER A 441 30.33 -10.70 9.99
C SER A 441 31.32 -9.78 10.71
N ASN A 442 31.59 -10.01 11.99
CA ASN A 442 32.47 -9.20 12.84
C ASN A 442 33.84 -9.84 13.11
N GLN A 443 34.22 -10.91 12.40
CA GLN A 443 35.47 -11.65 12.65
C GLN A 443 36.75 -10.80 12.55
N HIS A 444 36.70 -9.64 11.89
CA HIS A 444 37.80 -8.70 11.72
C HIS A 444 38.05 -7.80 12.95
N HIS A 445 37.12 -7.78 13.92
CA HIS A 445 37.29 -7.06 15.17
C HIS A 445 38.13 -7.82 16.20
N ASN A 446 38.74 -7.09 17.13
CA ASN A 446 39.60 -7.65 18.17
C ASN A 446 38.84 -8.61 19.09
N LEU A 447 39.54 -9.67 19.51
CA LEU A 447 39.08 -10.60 20.53
C LEU A 447 39.40 -10.06 21.94
N PRO A 448 38.64 -10.47 22.99
CA PRO A 448 37.47 -11.34 22.93
C PRO A 448 36.23 -10.61 22.39
N GLN A 449 35.40 -11.32 21.62
CA GLN A 449 34.07 -10.85 21.22
C GLN A 449 33.02 -11.59 22.06
N SER A 450 32.23 -10.85 22.83
CA SER A 450 31.30 -11.39 23.82
C SER A 450 29.93 -10.77 23.60
N VAL A 451 28.97 -11.55 23.10
CA VAL A 451 27.64 -11.06 22.71
C VAL A 451 26.53 -11.92 23.31
N TYR A 452 25.39 -11.30 23.59
CA TYR A 452 24.19 -12.00 23.99
C TYR A 452 22.93 -11.41 23.35
N GLU A 453 21.91 -12.22 23.22
CA GLU A 453 20.58 -11.79 22.80
C GLU A 453 19.54 -12.32 23.78
N LEU A 454 18.66 -11.43 24.23
CA LEU A 454 17.41 -11.76 24.89
C LEU A 454 16.29 -11.48 23.88
N GLY A 455 15.80 -12.53 23.23
CA GLY A 455 14.99 -12.39 22.02
C GLY A 455 13.91 -13.46 21.89
N THR A 456 12.97 -13.19 20.99
CA THR A 456 11.84 -14.07 20.69
C THR A 456 12.23 -15.10 19.63
N VAL A 457 11.79 -16.33 19.85
CA VAL A 457 11.79 -17.46 18.91
C VAL A 457 10.36 -17.94 18.70
N VAL A 458 10.10 -18.70 17.63
CA VAL A 458 8.75 -19.21 17.32
C VAL A 458 8.75 -20.73 17.32
N ARG A 459 7.96 -21.36 18.17
CA ARG A 459 7.82 -22.83 18.27
C ARG A 459 6.35 -23.19 18.30
N ASP A 460 5.91 -24.18 17.52
CA ASP A 460 4.50 -24.52 17.38
C ASP A 460 3.62 -23.30 17.03
N HIS A 461 4.11 -22.46 16.11
CA HIS A 461 3.49 -21.19 15.70
C HIS A 461 3.23 -20.19 16.85
N LYS A 462 3.92 -20.34 17.98
CA LYS A 462 3.80 -19.48 19.16
C LYS A 462 5.13 -18.83 19.51
N ASN A 463 5.05 -17.56 19.89
CA ASN A 463 6.19 -16.83 20.40
C ASN A 463 6.64 -17.40 21.75
N SER A 464 7.94 -17.59 21.90
CA SER A 464 8.61 -17.94 23.15
C SER A 464 9.88 -17.12 23.25
N ASP A 465 10.21 -16.65 24.44
CA ASP A 465 11.46 -15.93 24.64
C ASP A 465 12.58 -16.83 25.12
N ARG A 466 13.79 -16.50 24.67
CA ARG A 466 15.03 -17.16 25.03
C ARG A 466 16.11 -16.14 25.30
N VAL A 467 17.14 -16.57 26.01
CA VAL A 467 18.39 -15.83 26.12
C VAL A 467 19.53 -16.73 25.66
N ALA A 468 20.38 -16.23 24.78
CA ALA A 468 21.57 -16.92 24.34
C ALA A 468 22.77 -15.98 24.40
N PHE A 469 23.96 -16.54 24.59
CA PHE A 469 25.20 -15.80 24.49
C PHE A 469 26.29 -16.62 23.83
N LEU A 470 27.21 -15.94 23.14
CA LEU A 470 28.44 -16.51 22.58
C LEU A 470 29.64 -15.64 22.95
N VAL A 471 30.75 -16.29 23.26
CA VAL A 471 32.04 -15.67 23.53
C VAL A 471 33.08 -16.31 22.64
N ALA A 472 33.64 -15.53 21.70
CA ALA A 472 34.80 -15.89 20.91
C ALA A 472 36.07 -15.38 21.63
N GLU A 473 36.90 -16.30 22.12
CA GLU A 473 38.12 -15.95 22.87
C GLU A 473 39.23 -16.98 22.64
N ARG A 474 40.50 -16.54 22.63
CA ARG A 474 41.66 -17.44 22.41
C ARG A 474 41.88 -18.41 23.58
N SER A 475 41.38 -18.06 24.76
CA SER A 475 41.55 -18.78 26.02
C SER A 475 40.21 -18.74 26.77
N GLY A 476 39.69 -19.87 27.23
CA GLY A 476 38.41 -19.87 27.95
C GLY A 476 37.85 -21.27 28.16
N GLY A 477 37.70 -22.04 27.07
CA GLY A 477 37.25 -23.43 27.11
C GLY A 477 35.99 -23.70 27.95
N PHE A 478 35.72 -24.98 28.22
CA PHE A 478 34.54 -25.39 28.98
C PHE A 478 34.46 -24.79 30.41
N ALA A 479 35.61 -24.59 31.06
CA ALA A 479 35.65 -24.06 32.43
C ALA A 479 35.16 -22.61 32.51
N ALA A 480 35.52 -21.76 31.52
CA ALA A 480 35.08 -20.36 31.52
C ALA A 480 33.59 -20.22 31.25
N VAL A 481 33.04 -20.94 30.25
CA VAL A 481 31.58 -20.93 30.00
C VAL A 481 30.80 -21.50 31.18
N ARG A 482 31.31 -22.56 31.83
CA ARG A 482 30.72 -23.08 33.07
C ARG A 482 30.69 -21.99 34.16
N GLY A 483 31.79 -21.27 34.37
CA GLY A 483 31.86 -20.17 35.33
C GLY A 483 30.86 -19.04 35.04
N ARG A 484 30.71 -18.65 33.76
CA ARG A 484 29.71 -17.66 33.32
C ARG A 484 28.28 -18.13 33.59
N VAL A 485 27.97 -19.39 33.30
CA VAL A 485 26.65 -19.98 33.60
C VAL A 485 26.39 -20.05 35.10
N GLN A 486 27.38 -20.43 35.91
CA GLN A 486 27.22 -20.45 37.37
C GLN A 486 26.98 -19.04 37.96
N ALA A 487 27.66 -18.03 37.42
CA ALA A 487 27.41 -16.63 37.78
C ALA A 487 26.00 -16.20 37.35
N PHE A 488 25.60 -16.49 36.10
CA PHE A 488 24.26 -16.21 35.60
C PHE A 488 23.15 -16.83 36.47
N MET A 489 23.27 -18.12 36.82
CA MET A 489 22.30 -18.79 37.70
C MET A 489 22.23 -18.15 39.08
N ARG A 490 23.37 -17.72 39.64
CA ARG A 490 23.43 -17.01 40.93
C ARG A 490 22.76 -15.64 40.86
N ASP A 491 22.99 -14.88 39.79
CA ASP A 491 22.40 -13.55 39.61
C ASP A 491 20.88 -13.65 39.38
N LEU A 492 20.43 -14.75 38.74
CA LEU A 492 19.03 -15.15 38.67
C LEU A 492 18.48 -15.73 39.99
N GLY A 493 19.29 -15.85 41.05
CA GLY A 493 18.83 -16.22 42.39
C GLY A 493 18.54 -17.71 42.56
N SER A 494 18.97 -18.53 41.59
CA SER A 494 18.89 -19.98 41.69
C SER A 494 19.96 -20.48 42.67
N LYS A 495 19.52 -20.97 43.83
CA LYS A 495 20.43 -21.54 44.85
C LYS A 495 20.79 -22.99 44.59
N ASP A 496 19.82 -23.77 44.09
CA ASP A 496 19.96 -25.21 43.85
C ASP A 496 19.72 -25.52 42.37
N TYR A 497 20.77 -25.94 41.67
CA TYR A 497 20.70 -26.41 40.29
C TYR A 497 21.71 -27.52 40.03
N VAL A 498 21.38 -28.39 39.08
CA VAL A 498 22.24 -29.51 38.67
C VAL A 498 22.75 -29.22 37.26
N ILE A 499 24.05 -29.45 37.05
CA ILE A 499 24.68 -29.44 35.73
C ILE A 499 24.98 -30.89 35.37
N GLU A 500 24.36 -31.38 34.30
CA GLU A 500 24.54 -32.75 33.81
C GLU A 500 25.12 -32.73 32.40
N LYS A 501 25.82 -33.81 32.00
CA LYS A 501 26.31 -33.98 30.63
C LYS A 501 25.13 -33.90 29.66
N LEU A 502 25.29 -33.12 28.59
CA LEU A 502 24.37 -33.13 27.45
C LEU A 502 24.75 -34.28 26.50
N PRO A 503 23.79 -35.00 25.89
CA PRO A 503 24.10 -36.02 24.88
C PRO A 503 24.98 -35.46 23.76
N ASP A 504 25.94 -36.26 23.30
CA ASP A 504 26.83 -35.86 22.20
C ASP A 504 26.00 -35.70 20.91
N GLY A 505 26.28 -34.63 20.14
CA GLY A 505 25.53 -34.30 18.91
C GLY A 505 24.18 -33.60 19.11
N ASP A 506 23.83 -33.19 20.33
CA ASP A 506 22.63 -32.39 20.60
C ASP A 506 22.96 -30.89 20.53
N GLY A 507 22.71 -30.25 19.38
CA GLY A 507 23.02 -28.83 19.14
C GLY A 507 24.44 -28.56 18.64
N PRO A 508 24.90 -27.30 18.70
CA PRO A 508 26.15 -26.89 18.07
C PRO A 508 27.40 -27.26 18.86
N TRP A 509 27.24 -28.03 19.94
CA TRP A 509 28.30 -28.21 20.93
C TRP A 509 29.28 -29.32 20.58
N LEU A 510 30.53 -29.14 20.99
CA LEU A 510 31.60 -30.12 20.89
C LEU A 510 31.33 -31.32 21.83
N ALA A 511 31.47 -32.54 21.31
CA ALA A 511 31.26 -33.78 22.05
C ALA A 511 32.09 -33.83 23.35
N GLY A 512 31.46 -34.20 24.46
CA GLY A 512 32.08 -34.21 25.79
C GLY A 512 32.38 -32.83 26.40
N ARG A 513 32.09 -31.72 25.70
CA ARG A 513 32.32 -30.33 26.14
C ARG A 513 31.02 -29.52 26.19
N SER A 514 29.93 -30.16 26.63
CA SER A 514 28.61 -29.57 26.73
C SER A 514 27.83 -30.11 27.93
N ALA A 515 26.92 -29.29 28.45
CA ALA A 515 26.08 -29.63 29.59
C ALA A 515 24.70 -28.96 29.52
N LYS A 516 23.72 -29.60 30.17
CA LYS A 516 22.39 -29.03 30.43
C LYS A 516 22.29 -28.55 31.88
N VAL A 517 21.48 -27.54 32.11
CA VAL A 517 21.18 -26.97 33.42
C VAL A 517 19.76 -27.34 33.81
N ILE A 518 19.61 -27.95 35.00
CA ILE A 518 18.34 -28.37 35.55
C ILE A 518 18.10 -27.63 36.87
N VAL A 519 16.97 -26.94 36.98
CA VAL A 519 16.53 -26.23 38.19
C VAL A 519 15.19 -26.82 38.59
N SER A 520 15.04 -27.26 39.85
CA SER A 520 13.78 -27.84 40.34
C SER A 520 13.22 -28.96 39.44
N GLY A 521 14.09 -29.77 38.84
CA GLY A 521 13.71 -30.84 37.89
C GLY A 521 13.39 -30.38 36.46
N ILE A 522 13.41 -29.08 36.17
CA ILE A 522 13.11 -28.50 34.86
C ILE A 522 14.41 -28.20 34.11
N HIS A 523 14.55 -28.69 32.88
CA HIS A 523 15.65 -28.31 31.98
C HIS A 523 15.46 -26.86 31.50
N VAL A 524 16.29 -25.94 32.00
CA VAL A 524 16.16 -24.50 31.71
C VAL A 524 17.01 -24.03 30.52
N GLY A 525 18.08 -24.74 30.19
CA GLY A 525 18.95 -24.43 29.07
C GLY A 525 20.21 -25.29 29.02
N CYS A 526 21.05 -25.03 28.02
CA CYS A 526 22.28 -25.76 27.78
C CYS A 526 23.44 -24.82 27.44
N PHE A 527 24.67 -25.29 27.61
CA PHE A 527 25.88 -24.54 27.31
C PHE A 527 27.03 -25.47 26.92
N GLY A 528 28.03 -24.93 26.24
CA GLY A 528 29.20 -25.70 25.84
C GLY A 528 30.19 -24.90 24.99
N GLU A 529 31.22 -25.61 24.53
CA GLU A 529 32.12 -25.16 23.46
C GLU A 529 31.47 -25.48 22.12
N ILE A 530 31.51 -24.56 21.14
CA ILE A 530 31.00 -24.79 19.79
C ILE A 530 31.91 -25.80 19.08
N ASP A 531 31.32 -26.77 18.40
CA ASP A 531 32.03 -27.75 17.59
C ASP A 531 32.73 -27.06 16.41
N PRO A 532 34.03 -27.33 16.16
CA PRO A 532 34.75 -26.76 15.03
C PRO A 532 34.04 -26.93 13.68
N PHE A 533 33.32 -28.04 13.47
CA PHE A 533 32.54 -28.26 12.24
C PHE A 533 31.46 -27.18 12.06
N VAL A 534 30.78 -26.81 13.14
CA VAL A 534 29.74 -25.76 13.12
C VAL A 534 30.40 -24.39 12.95
N ALA A 535 31.49 -24.12 13.66
CA ALA A 535 32.21 -22.86 13.55
C ALA A 535 32.75 -22.62 12.13
N GLU A 536 33.27 -23.66 11.48
CA GLU A 536 33.79 -23.61 10.11
C GLU A 536 32.71 -23.24 9.08
N TYR A 537 31.47 -23.73 9.25
CA TYR A 537 30.34 -23.33 8.40
C TYR A 537 30.05 -21.82 8.42
N PHE A 538 30.33 -21.15 9.55
CA PHE A 538 30.20 -19.69 9.69
C PHE A 538 31.54 -18.95 9.46
N ASP A 539 32.56 -19.59 8.91
CA ASP A 539 33.91 -19.03 8.71
C ASP A 539 34.60 -18.56 10.02
N LEU A 540 34.24 -19.15 11.16
CA LEU A 540 34.77 -18.79 12.48
C LEU A 540 35.94 -19.70 12.87
N LYS A 541 37.13 -19.12 13.00
CA LYS A 541 38.40 -19.85 13.27
C LYS A 541 38.88 -19.80 14.72
N VAL A 542 38.14 -19.10 15.58
CA VAL A 542 38.48 -18.87 16.98
C VAL A 542 37.61 -19.77 17.84
N PRO A 543 38.11 -20.34 18.96
CA PRO A 543 37.26 -21.06 19.89
C PRO A 543 36.10 -20.21 20.39
N ILE A 544 34.89 -20.77 20.30
CA ILE A 544 33.65 -20.12 20.75
C ILE A 544 33.02 -20.98 21.83
N SER A 545 32.53 -20.34 22.88
CA SER A 545 31.72 -21.00 23.90
C SER A 545 30.47 -20.17 24.17
N GLY A 546 29.41 -20.81 24.63
CA GLY A 546 28.15 -20.12 24.79
C GLY A 546 27.08 -20.93 25.48
N ALA A 547 25.89 -20.35 25.57
CA ALA A 547 24.73 -20.97 26.17
C ALA A 547 23.44 -20.49 25.54
N GLU A 548 22.37 -21.26 25.67
CA GLU A 548 21.01 -20.86 25.34
C GLU A 548 19.99 -21.40 26.36
N PHE A 549 19.16 -20.51 26.89
CA PHE A 549 18.16 -20.77 27.93
C PHE A 549 16.75 -20.35 27.51
N SER A 550 15.75 -21.07 28.01
CA SER A 550 14.34 -20.72 27.85
C SER A 550 13.89 -19.80 28.98
N LEU A 551 13.32 -18.63 28.64
CA LEU A 551 12.80 -17.72 29.65
C LEU A 551 11.62 -18.32 30.41
N ARG A 552 10.70 -18.97 29.71
CA ARG A 552 9.55 -19.63 30.32
C ARG A 552 9.97 -20.69 31.34
N ASN A 553 11.00 -21.48 31.02
CA ASN A 553 11.48 -22.50 31.95
C ASN A 553 12.22 -21.86 33.14
N LEU A 554 12.98 -20.79 32.92
CA LEU A 554 13.60 -20.02 34.00
C LEU A 554 12.54 -19.42 34.93
N GLU A 555 11.49 -18.79 34.39
CA GLU A 555 10.37 -18.21 35.15
C GLU A 555 9.63 -19.27 35.98
N ASN A 556 9.38 -20.45 35.40
CA ASN A 556 8.73 -21.55 36.12
C ASN A 556 9.61 -22.19 37.20
N ALA A 557 10.93 -22.19 37.02
CA ALA A 557 11.84 -22.93 37.88
C ALA A 557 12.47 -22.07 38.98
N ILE A 558 12.56 -20.74 38.77
CA ILE A 558 13.22 -19.80 39.66
C ILE A 558 12.19 -18.78 40.14
N SER A 559 11.91 -18.78 41.44
CA SER A 559 11.03 -17.79 42.05
C SER A 559 11.60 -16.38 41.90
N ASP A 560 10.76 -15.42 41.56
CA ASP A 560 11.13 -14.01 41.62
C ASP A 560 11.43 -13.65 43.08
N PRO A 561 12.65 -13.18 43.41
CA PRO A 561 13.01 -12.81 44.78
C PRO A 561 12.39 -11.49 45.24
N VAL A 562 11.67 -10.77 44.36
CA VAL A 562 11.02 -9.48 44.62
C VAL A 562 9.54 -9.65 44.96
#